data_AF-A0A0M1MZJ0-F1
#
_entry.id   AF-A0A0M1MZJ0-F1
#
_cell.length_a   1.000
_cell.length_b   1.000
_cell.length_c   1.000
_cell.angle_alpha   90.00
_cell.angle_beta   90.00
_cell.angle_gamma   90.00
#
_symmetry.space_group_name_H-M   'P 1'
#
loop_
_entity.id
_entity.type
_entity.pdbx_description
1 polymer ?
#
loop_
_entity_poly.entity_id
_entity_poly.type
_entity_poly.pdbx_seq_one_letter_code
_entity_poly.pdbx_strand_id
1 'polypeptide(L)'
;GKRAIHINLPDSLNPYKDIRDWKRANNLYAYEGEYNRESKSGNNPITITEPAYKEINISYAINLLENTFETEDKIYRITCQDTQLKRDILIDYQKDYIAWLNQCYIKYGCTYQAETIRNKLGRSSKTLYDENGNVHWYSYVTGVFLDDWYIDGNDCASGGDRWQTRTYYQFLDTTRPPKKPNILDS
;
A
#
# COMPACT_ATOMS: atom_id res chain seq x y z
N GLY A 1 -11.71 -43.78 -21.37
CA GLY A 1 -11.51 -42.34 -21.15
C GLY A 1 -10.12 -42.11 -20.60
N LYS A 2 -9.46 -41.00 -20.94
CA LYS A 2 -8.14 -40.64 -20.39
C LYS A 2 -8.23 -40.39 -18.88
N ARG A 3 -7.18 -40.71 -18.13
CA ARG A 3 -7.14 -40.48 -16.68
C ARG A 3 -6.81 -39.01 -16.40
N ALA A 4 -7.61 -38.35 -15.57
CA ALA A 4 -7.32 -37.00 -15.10
C ALA A 4 -6.30 -37.02 -13.94
N ILE A 5 -5.30 -36.16 -14.01
CA ILE A 5 -4.28 -35.94 -12.97
C ILE A 5 -4.34 -34.48 -12.53
N HIS A 6 -4.47 -34.29 -11.22
CA HIS A 6 -4.49 -32.98 -10.58
C HIS A 6 -3.20 -32.75 -9.80
N ILE A 7 -2.56 -31.61 -10.02
CA ILE A 7 -1.28 -31.26 -9.40
C ILE A 7 -1.41 -29.85 -8.86
N ASN A 8 -1.18 -29.68 -7.56
CA ASN A 8 -1.18 -28.39 -6.90
C ASN A 8 0.25 -28.05 -6.55
N LEU A 9 0.82 -27.06 -7.24
CA LEU A 9 2.16 -26.55 -6.94
C LEU A 9 2.12 -25.65 -5.71
N PRO A 10 3.27 -25.49 -5.02
CA PRO A 10 3.39 -24.49 -3.96
C PRO A 10 3.04 -23.08 -4.44
N ASP A 11 2.71 -22.21 -3.49
CA ASP A 11 2.47 -20.80 -3.76
C ASP A 11 3.72 -20.14 -4.40
N SER A 12 3.48 -19.26 -5.36
CA SER A 12 4.54 -18.58 -6.11
C SER A 12 4.13 -17.18 -6.51
N LEU A 13 5.08 -16.23 -6.46
CA LEU A 13 4.88 -14.91 -7.08
C LEU A 13 4.93 -14.97 -8.61
N ASN A 14 5.34 -16.09 -9.20
CA ASN A 14 5.30 -16.31 -10.65
C ASN A 14 4.71 -17.69 -10.98
N PRO A 15 3.38 -17.87 -10.83
CA PRO A 15 2.72 -19.15 -11.06
C PRO A 15 2.96 -19.73 -12.46
N TYR A 16 3.03 -18.88 -13.48
CA TYR A 16 3.27 -19.32 -14.86
C TYR A 16 4.65 -19.96 -15.03
N LYS A 17 5.68 -19.30 -14.48
CA LYS A 17 7.05 -19.82 -14.52
C LYS A 17 7.14 -21.16 -13.82
N ASP A 18 6.50 -21.32 -12.66
CA ASP A 18 6.63 -22.53 -11.87
C ASP A 18 5.86 -23.72 -12.47
N ILE A 19 4.69 -23.48 -13.08
CA ILE A 19 4.01 -24.50 -13.90
C ILE A 19 4.89 -24.92 -15.08
N ARG A 20 5.47 -23.96 -15.81
CA ARG A 20 6.34 -24.24 -16.95
C ARG A 20 7.58 -25.03 -16.53
N ASP A 21 8.23 -24.65 -15.44
CA ASP A 21 9.44 -25.29 -14.94
C ASP A 21 9.12 -26.71 -14.42
N TRP A 22 7.95 -26.91 -13.78
CA TRP A 22 7.45 -28.23 -13.43
C TRP A 22 7.24 -29.13 -14.66
N LYS A 23 6.63 -28.61 -15.74
CA LYS A 23 6.44 -29.37 -16.99
C LYS A 23 7.77 -29.81 -17.59
N ARG A 24 8.79 -28.94 -17.57
CA ARG A 24 10.14 -29.26 -18.04
C ARG A 24 10.78 -30.37 -17.20
N ALA A 25 10.71 -30.26 -15.87
CA ALA A 25 11.25 -31.27 -14.97
C ALA A 25 10.60 -32.66 -15.13
N ASN A 26 9.37 -32.71 -15.65
CA ASN A 26 8.61 -33.95 -15.86
C ASN A 26 8.57 -34.40 -17.33
N ASN A 27 9.38 -33.80 -18.23
CA ASN A 27 9.37 -34.08 -19.67
C ASN A 27 8.01 -33.87 -20.36
N LEU A 28 7.17 -32.99 -19.83
CA LEU A 28 5.84 -32.63 -20.35
C LEU A 28 5.82 -31.26 -21.04
N TYR A 29 6.99 -30.68 -21.34
CA TYR A 29 7.11 -29.32 -21.89
C TYR A 29 6.62 -29.17 -23.33
N ALA A 30 6.56 -30.27 -24.09
CA ALA A 30 6.11 -30.27 -25.48
C ALA A 30 4.57 -30.26 -25.62
N TYR A 31 3.84 -30.58 -24.55
CA TYR A 31 2.37 -30.58 -24.56
C TYR A 31 1.85 -29.18 -24.29
N GLU A 32 1.23 -28.57 -25.29
CA GLU A 32 0.55 -27.28 -25.15
C GLU A 32 -0.74 -27.44 -24.33
N GLY A 33 -1.16 -26.36 -23.68
CA GLY A 33 -2.34 -26.37 -22.82
C GLY A 33 -2.87 -24.97 -22.59
N GLU A 34 -4.16 -24.90 -22.30
CA GLU A 34 -4.81 -23.65 -21.98
C GLU A 34 -4.39 -23.18 -20.58
N TYR A 35 -4.10 -21.89 -20.45
CA TYR A 35 -3.86 -21.24 -19.17
C TYR A 35 -5.10 -20.43 -18.80
N ASN A 36 -5.73 -20.81 -17.70
CA ASN A 36 -6.85 -20.08 -17.12
C ASN A 36 -6.37 -19.36 -15.86
N ARG A 37 -6.54 -18.04 -15.82
CA ARG A 37 -6.23 -17.22 -14.65
C ARG A 37 -7.53 -16.79 -13.99
N GLU A 38 -7.68 -17.14 -12.73
CA GLU A 38 -8.71 -16.58 -11.87
C GLU A 38 -8.06 -15.54 -10.94
N SER A 39 -8.53 -14.29 -11.02
CA SER A 39 -8.08 -13.21 -10.16
C SER A 39 -9.18 -12.83 -9.16
N LYS A 40 -8.81 -12.65 -7.89
CA LYS A 40 -9.70 -12.16 -6.84
C LYS A 40 -9.09 -10.93 -6.20
N SER A 41 -9.85 -9.84 -6.14
CA SER A 41 -9.49 -8.65 -5.39
C SER A 41 -9.79 -8.85 -3.91
N GLY A 42 -8.82 -8.55 -3.05
CA GLY A 42 -9.00 -8.36 -1.62
C GLY A 42 -8.81 -6.89 -1.23
N ASN A 43 -9.29 -6.55 -0.04
CA ASN A 43 -9.02 -5.28 0.62
C ASN A 43 -8.69 -5.58 2.08
N ASN A 44 -7.60 -5.01 2.59
CA ASN A 44 -7.24 -5.11 4.00
C ASN A 44 -7.03 -3.69 4.55
N PRO A 45 -8.08 -3.06 5.09
CA PRO A 45 -8.01 -1.68 5.52
C PRO A 45 -7.16 -1.52 6.79
N ILE A 46 -6.52 -0.36 6.91
CA ILE A 46 -5.98 0.14 8.18
C ILE A 46 -7.05 1.04 8.80
N THR A 47 -7.53 0.66 9.99
CA THR A 47 -8.54 1.43 10.73
C THR A 47 -7.87 2.29 11.80
N ILE A 48 -8.15 3.59 11.78
CA ILE A 48 -7.82 4.54 12.83
C ILE A 48 -9.12 4.86 13.54
N THR A 49 -9.15 4.67 14.86
CA THR A 49 -10.35 4.93 15.68
C THR A 49 -10.25 6.24 16.45
N GLU A 50 -9.05 6.75 16.68
CA GLU A 50 -8.79 7.96 17.46
C GLU A 50 -7.74 8.85 16.79
N PRO A 51 -7.85 10.19 16.94
CA PRO A 51 -8.95 10.93 17.60
C PRO A 51 -10.25 10.99 16.77
N ALA A 52 -10.20 10.64 15.49
CA ALA A 52 -11.37 10.55 14.62
C ALA A 52 -11.27 9.31 13.75
N TYR A 53 -12.41 8.70 13.45
CA TYR A 53 -12.47 7.51 12.61
C TYR A 53 -11.96 7.80 11.19
N LYS A 54 -11.04 6.96 10.71
CA LYS A 54 -10.60 6.92 9.31
C LYS A 54 -10.29 5.48 8.91
N GLU A 55 -10.64 5.14 7.68
CA GLU A 55 -10.22 3.89 7.06
C GLU A 55 -9.32 4.18 5.86
N ILE A 56 -8.15 3.54 5.82
CA ILE A 56 -7.23 3.60 4.69
C ILE A 56 -7.27 2.24 3.99
N ASN A 57 -7.89 2.22 2.81
CA ASN A 57 -8.08 1.00 2.04
C ASN A 57 -6.79 0.58 1.32
N ILE A 58 -6.34 -0.64 1.58
CA ILE A 58 -5.21 -1.25 0.87
C ILE A 58 -5.75 -2.45 0.10
N SER A 59 -6.03 -2.22 -1.18
CA SER A 59 -6.42 -3.27 -2.11
C SER A 59 -5.24 -4.18 -2.45
N TYR A 60 -5.53 -5.42 -2.83
CA TYR A 60 -4.57 -6.34 -3.42
C TYR A 60 -5.28 -7.36 -4.31
N ALA A 61 -4.58 -7.98 -5.25
CA ALA A 61 -5.08 -9.04 -6.12
C ALA A 61 -4.35 -10.34 -5.78
N ILE A 62 -5.09 -11.44 -5.69
CA ILE A 62 -4.53 -12.79 -5.65
C ILE A 62 -4.95 -13.54 -6.91
N ASN A 63 -4.07 -14.37 -7.43
CA ASN A 63 -4.29 -15.13 -8.64
C ASN A 63 -4.17 -16.63 -8.34
N LEU A 64 -5.07 -17.39 -8.95
CA LEU A 64 -4.94 -18.82 -9.17
C LEU A 64 -4.72 -19.02 -10.66
N LEU A 65 -3.59 -19.61 -11.03
CA LEU A 65 -3.31 -20.01 -12.40
C LEU A 65 -3.49 -21.51 -12.53
N GLU A 66 -4.24 -21.90 -13.56
CA GLU A 66 -4.44 -23.28 -13.93
C GLU A 66 -3.91 -23.51 -15.35
N ASN A 67 -3.15 -24.57 -15.55
CA ASN A 67 -2.82 -25.09 -16.87
C ASN A 67 -3.45 -26.47 -17.07
N THR A 68 -4.28 -26.59 -18.08
CA THR A 68 -4.91 -27.86 -18.48
C THR A 68 -4.38 -28.29 -19.84
N PHE A 69 -3.83 -29.50 -19.92
CA PHE A 69 -3.29 -30.08 -21.16
C PHE A 69 -3.49 -31.58 -21.24
N GLU A 70 -3.48 -32.11 -22.45
CA GLU A 70 -3.61 -33.53 -22.69
C GLU A 70 -2.32 -34.15 -23.23
N THR A 71 -2.09 -35.38 -22.80
CA THR A 71 -1.10 -36.31 -23.36
C THR A 71 -1.84 -37.44 -24.07
N GLU A 72 -1.12 -38.46 -24.52
CA GLU A 72 -1.68 -39.63 -25.18
C GLU A 72 -2.64 -40.40 -24.25
N ASP A 73 -2.30 -40.54 -22.97
CA ASP A 73 -3.04 -41.36 -22.00
C ASP A 73 -3.74 -40.55 -20.88
N LYS A 74 -3.31 -39.32 -20.62
CA LYS A 74 -3.77 -38.51 -19.47
C LYS A 74 -4.21 -37.10 -19.83
N ILE A 75 -5.05 -36.54 -18.98
CA ILE A 75 -5.37 -35.12 -18.92
C ILE A 75 -4.75 -34.57 -17.64
N TYR A 76 -3.88 -33.57 -17.77
CA TYR A 76 -3.25 -32.89 -16.64
C TYR A 76 -3.97 -31.58 -16.36
N ARG A 77 -4.21 -31.32 -15.07
CA ARG A 77 -4.67 -30.04 -14.55
C ARG A 77 -3.70 -29.62 -13.44
N ILE A 78 -2.86 -28.63 -13.74
CA ILE A 78 -1.85 -28.11 -12.82
C ILE A 78 -2.31 -26.75 -12.32
N THR A 79 -2.31 -26.55 -11.00
CA THR A 79 -2.66 -25.27 -10.39
C THR A 79 -1.48 -24.69 -9.61
N CYS A 80 -1.37 -23.37 -9.58
CA CYS A 80 -0.44 -22.62 -8.76
C CYS A 80 -1.04 -21.25 -8.43
N GLN A 81 -0.92 -20.80 -7.18
CA GLN A 81 -1.51 -19.54 -6.71
C GLN A 81 -0.45 -18.64 -6.07
N ASP A 82 -0.77 -17.37 -5.84
CA ASP A 82 0.14 -16.40 -5.22
C ASP A 82 -0.37 -15.86 -3.86
N THR A 83 -1.38 -16.53 -3.28
CA THR A 83 -2.19 -16.03 -2.17
C THR A 83 -1.38 -15.74 -0.91
N GLN A 84 -0.67 -16.73 -0.37
CA GLN A 84 0.02 -16.60 0.91
C GLN A 84 1.19 -15.62 0.80
N LEU A 85 2.00 -15.74 -0.26
CA LEU A 85 3.13 -14.85 -0.48
C LEU A 85 2.70 -13.38 -0.61
N LYS A 86 1.60 -13.10 -1.31
CA LYS A 86 1.07 -11.74 -1.39
C LYS A 86 0.48 -11.23 -0.08
N ARG A 87 -0.13 -12.11 0.73
CA ARG A 87 -0.59 -11.75 2.08
C ARG A 87 0.57 -11.37 2.99
N ASP A 88 1.67 -12.11 2.93
CA ASP A 88 2.86 -11.81 3.73
C ASP A 88 3.45 -10.44 3.33
N ILE A 89 3.57 -10.18 2.02
CA ILE A 89 4.02 -8.87 1.49
C ILE A 89 3.06 -7.74 1.92
N LEU A 90 1.76 -7.99 1.91
CA LEU A 90 0.75 -7.01 2.35
C LEU A 90 0.91 -6.67 3.83
N ILE A 91 1.11 -7.69 4.69
CA ILE A 91 1.30 -7.50 6.13
C ILE A 91 2.56 -6.67 6.41
N ASP A 92 3.67 -6.96 5.72
CA ASP A 92 4.90 -6.19 5.90
C ASP A 92 4.77 -4.75 5.41
N TYR A 93 4.13 -4.54 4.25
CA TYR A 93 3.79 -3.21 3.77
C TYR A 93 2.91 -2.44 4.78
N GLN A 94 1.90 -3.09 5.37
CA GLN A 94 1.04 -2.47 6.37
C GLN A 94 1.81 -2.06 7.63
N LYS A 95 2.77 -2.87 8.10
CA LYS A 95 3.62 -2.51 9.24
C LYS A 95 4.40 -1.22 8.97
N ASP A 96 5.05 -1.14 7.80
CA ASP A 96 5.81 0.05 7.41
C ASP A 96 4.90 1.27 7.27
N TYR A 97 3.71 1.09 6.69
CA TYR A 97 2.74 2.16 6.52
C TYR A 97 2.19 2.65 7.86
N ILE A 98 1.89 1.76 8.80
CA ILE A 98 1.47 2.11 10.17
C ILE A 98 2.60 2.86 10.90
N ALA A 99 3.85 2.42 10.75
CA ALA A 99 5.00 3.13 11.30
C ALA A 99 5.09 4.56 10.73
N TRP A 100 4.88 4.72 9.42
CA TRP A 100 4.81 6.03 8.78
C TRP A 100 3.67 6.90 9.33
N LEU A 101 2.45 6.35 9.49
CA LEU A 101 1.33 7.05 10.11
C LEU A 101 1.66 7.49 11.55
N ASN A 102 2.40 6.66 12.31
CA ASN A 102 2.82 6.93 13.68
C ASN A 102 3.94 7.96 13.80
N GLN A 103 4.79 8.15 12.80
CA GLN A 103 5.80 9.23 12.82
C GLN A 103 5.24 10.60 12.40
N CYS A 104 4.18 10.65 11.59
CA CYS A 104 3.63 11.90 11.03
C CYS A 104 3.53 13.04 12.06
N TYR A 105 4.02 14.22 11.71
CA TYR A 105 3.94 15.41 12.57
C TYR A 105 2.49 15.81 12.88
N ILE A 106 1.62 15.74 11.87
CA ILE A 106 0.19 16.01 11.97
C ILE A 106 -0.55 14.68 11.80
N LYS A 107 -1.45 14.38 12.72
CA LYS A 107 -2.31 13.19 12.70
C LYS A 107 -3.72 13.55 12.26
N TYR A 108 -4.36 12.60 11.60
CA TYR A 108 -5.75 12.71 11.20
C TYR A 108 -6.68 12.94 12.41
N GLY A 109 -7.59 13.89 12.29
CA GLY A 109 -8.58 14.26 13.30
C GLY A 109 -8.01 15.00 14.52
N CYS A 110 -6.69 15.24 14.60
CA CYS A 110 -6.10 15.94 15.73
C CYS A 110 -6.25 17.46 15.58
N THR A 111 -6.52 18.11 16.71
CA THR A 111 -6.50 19.57 16.84
C THR A 111 -5.15 20.01 17.39
N TYR A 112 -4.48 20.92 16.68
CA TYR A 112 -3.18 21.46 17.08
C TYR A 112 -3.26 22.96 17.29
N GLN A 113 -2.60 23.45 18.33
CA GLN A 113 -2.20 24.85 18.41
C GLN A 113 -1.14 25.15 17.36
N ALA A 114 -1.17 26.35 16.83
CA ALA A 114 -0.22 26.79 15.81
C ALA A 114 1.24 26.64 16.25
N GLU A 115 1.55 26.99 17.50
CA GLU A 115 2.90 26.84 18.08
C GLU A 115 3.37 25.38 18.11
N THR A 116 2.46 24.43 18.37
CA THR A 116 2.78 23.00 18.33
C THR A 116 3.20 22.55 16.94
N ILE A 117 2.53 23.04 15.89
CA ILE A 117 2.89 22.73 14.49
C ILE A 117 4.27 23.30 14.16
N ARG A 118 4.51 24.57 14.54
CA ARG A 118 5.81 25.22 14.34
C ARG A 118 6.93 24.49 15.08
N ASN A 119 6.71 24.05 16.31
CA ASN A 119 7.72 23.32 17.08
C ASN A 119 8.05 21.96 16.47
N LYS A 120 7.08 21.32 15.80
CA LYS A 120 7.25 20.06 15.08
C LYS A 120 7.98 20.24 13.74
N LEU A 121 7.57 21.23 12.94
CA LEU A 121 8.04 21.43 11.56
C LEU A 121 9.25 22.35 11.44
N GLY A 122 9.51 23.18 12.46
CA GLY A 122 10.62 24.11 12.52
C GLY A 122 10.40 25.40 11.74
N ARG A 123 11.45 26.23 11.68
CA ARG A 123 11.45 27.57 11.06
C ARG A 123 11.98 27.57 9.64
N SER A 124 11.47 26.66 8.81
CA SER A 124 11.88 26.54 7.42
C SER A 124 10.74 25.99 6.58
N SER A 125 10.41 26.66 5.47
CA SER A 125 9.44 26.17 4.51
C SER A 125 9.87 24.80 3.97
N LYS A 126 8.94 23.87 3.81
CA LYS A 126 9.22 22.50 3.33
C LYS A 126 8.00 21.81 2.77
N THR A 127 8.26 20.79 1.99
CA THR A 127 7.25 19.88 1.48
C THR A 127 6.79 18.93 2.58
N LEU A 128 5.48 18.72 2.63
CA LEU A 128 4.82 17.67 3.40
C LEU A 128 4.11 16.71 2.46
N TYR A 129 3.88 15.48 2.92
CA TYR A 129 3.19 14.43 2.19
C TYR A 129 2.03 13.89 3.02
N ASP A 130 0.89 13.69 2.36
CA ASP A 130 -0.27 13.03 2.97
C ASP A 130 -0.22 11.51 2.85
N GLU A 131 -1.19 10.83 3.48
CA GLU A 131 -1.32 9.37 3.44
C GLU A 131 -1.49 8.80 2.01
N ASN A 132 -1.91 9.61 1.05
CA ASN A 132 -2.07 9.22 -0.36
C ASN A 132 -0.82 9.55 -1.20
N GLY A 133 0.20 10.18 -0.59
CA GLY A 133 1.38 10.67 -1.29
C GLY A 133 1.18 12.01 -2.01
N ASN A 134 0.06 12.70 -1.77
CA ASN A 134 -0.15 14.06 -2.26
C ASN A 134 0.82 15.01 -1.57
N VAL A 135 1.16 16.08 -2.29
CA VAL A 135 2.13 17.08 -1.85
C VAL A 135 1.40 18.27 -1.24
N HIS A 136 1.85 18.66 -0.05
CA HIS A 136 1.43 19.86 0.66
C HIS A 136 2.64 20.77 0.91
N TRP A 137 2.41 22.07 1.00
CA TRP A 137 3.48 23.04 1.23
C TRP A 137 3.35 23.72 2.59
N TYR A 138 4.31 23.47 3.47
CA TYR A 138 4.51 24.25 4.69
C TYR A 138 5.32 25.49 4.34
N SER A 139 4.73 26.67 4.48
CA SER A 139 5.41 27.95 4.34
C SER A 139 5.73 28.51 5.72
N TYR A 140 6.96 28.98 5.91
CA TYR A 140 7.35 29.78 7.06
C TYR A 140 7.88 31.12 6.57
N VAL A 141 7.33 32.20 7.12
CA VAL A 141 7.66 33.58 6.76
C VAL A 141 8.15 34.28 8.02
N THR A 142 9.42 34.69 8.01
CA THR A 142 9.97 35.48 9.11
C THR A 142 9.45 36.91 9.00
N GLY A 143 8.76 37.39 10.04
CA GLY A 143 8.35 38.78 10.14
C GLY A 143 9.25 39.57 11.09
N VAL A 144 9.06 40.89 11.10
CA VAL A 144 9.86 41.82 11.93
C VAL A 144 9.53 41.71 13.42
N PHE A 145 8.28 41.32 13.75
CA PHE A 145 7.79 41.20 15.13
C PHE A 145 7.20 39.82 15.46
N LEU A 146 6.58 39.17 14.47
CA LEU A 146 6.01 37.83 14.58
C LEU A 146 6.35 37.06 13.31
N ASP A 147 6.62 35.76 13.46
CA ASP A 147 6.73 34.85 12.33
C ASP A 147 5.33 34.36 11.95
N ASP A 148 5.12 34.11 10.67
CA ASP A 148 3.89 33.50 10.14
C ASP A 148 4.19 32.13 9.54
N TRP A 149 3.22 31.22 9.59
CA TRP A 149 3.36 29.92 8.98
C TRP A 149 2.03 29.36 8.48
N TYR A 150 2.10 28.67 7.34
CA TYR A 150 0.94 28.25 6.57
C TYR A 150 1.11 26.81 6.09
N ILE A 151 -0.01 26.10 5.94
CA ILE A 151 -0.07 24.85 5.17
C ILE A 151 -1.03 25.07 4.00
N ASP A 152 -0.50 24.94 2.79
CA ASP A 152 -1.19 25.24 1.52
C ASP A 152 -1.82 26.63 1.49
N GLY A 153 -1.06 27.62 1.97
CA GLY A 153 -1.51 29.01 2.08
C GLY A 153 -2.58 29.26 3.14
N ASN A 154 -3.09 28.21 3.78
CA ASN A 154 -4.00 28.37 4.91
C ASN A 154 -3.18 28.61 6.17
N ASP A 155 -3.49 29.72 6.83
CA ASP A 155 -2.81 30.10 8.06
C ASP A 155 -2.94 29.00 9.11
N CYS A 156 -1.83 28.71 9.77
CA CYS A 156 -1.83 27.88 10.95
C CYS A 156 -2.17 28.70 12.21
N ALA A 157 -2.03 30.03 12.16
CA ALA A 157 -2.38 31.04 13.18
C ALA A 157 -2.90 32.35 12.53
N SER A 158 -4.19 32.44 12.23
CA SER A 158 -4.77 33.71 11.78
C SER A 158 -4.48 34.85 12.76
N GLY A 159 -3.77 35.88 12.30
CA GLY A 159 -3.55 37.14 13.01
C GLY A 159 -2.45 37.15 14.08
N GLY A 160 -1.56 36.14 14.10
CA GLY A 160 -0.44 36.08 15.05
C GLY A 160 -0.82 35.58 16.45
N ASP A 161 -2.07 35.13 16.66
CA ASP A 161 -2.47 34.46 17.89
C ASP A 161 -1.98 33.00 17.88
N ARG A 162 -0.86 32.77 18.57
CA ARG A 162 -0.23 31.45 18.72
C ARG A 162 -1.14 30.42 19.40
N TRP A 163 -2.22 30.86 20.05
CA TRP A 163 -3.18 30.02 20.76
C TRP A 163 -4.30 29.50 19.86
N GLN A 164 -4.43 29.97 18.63
CA GLN A 164 -5.42 29.44 17.71
C GLN A 164 -5.16 27.96 17.44
N THR A 165 -6.25 27.21 17.41
CA THR A 165 -6.24 25.78 17.13
C THR A 165 -6.85 25.47 15.78
N ARG A 166 -6.36 24.40 15.15
CA ARG A 166 -6.92 23.88 13.90
C ARG A 166 -6.94 22.35 13.92
N THR A 167 -8.05 21.79 13.47
CA THR A 167 -8.19 20.35 13.23
C THR A 167 -7.75 20.01 11.82
N TYR A 168 -6.96 18.95 11.69
CA TYR A 168 -6.47 18.45 10.41
C TYR A 168 -7.10 17.10 10.12
N TYR A 169 -7.57 16.90 8.90
CA TYR A 169 -8.17 15.63 8.43
C TYR A 169 -7.29 14.91 7.42
N GLN A 170 -5.98 15.06 7.60
CA GLN A 170 -4.91 14.41 6.83
C GLN A 170 -3.79 14.04 7.80
N PHE A 171 -3.05 12.99 7.47
CA PHE A 171 -1.72 12.80 8.03
C PHE A 171 -0.76 13.69 7.26
N LEU A 172 0.22 14.31 7.92
CA LEU A 172 1.26 15.06 7.22
C LEU A 172 2.63 14.78 7.83
N ASP A 173 3.57 14.42 6.97
CA ASP A 173 4.97 14.21 7.31
C ASP A 173 5.91 14.81 6.25
N THR A 174 7.17 15.05 6.60
CA THR A 174 8.19 15.50 5.64
C THR A 174 8.73 14.38 4.76
N THR A 175 8.46 13.12 5.10
CA THR A 175 8.80 11.93 4.32
C THR A 175 7.55 11.38 3.62
N ARG A 176 7.73 10.81 2.44
CA ARG A 176 6.62 10.19 1.70
C ARG A 176 6.14 8.92 2.41
N PRO A 177 4.84 8.57 2.31
CA PRO A 177 4.38 7.25 2.76
C PRO A 177 5.09 6.14 1.98
N PRO A 178 5.24 4.94 2.56
CA PRO A 178 5.77 3.78 1.86
C PRO A 178 5.00 3.52 0.57
N LYS A 179 5.72 3.16 -0.49
CA LYS A 179 5.09 2.84 -1.77
C LYS A 179 4.54 1.41 -1.72
N LYS A 180 3.25 1.25 -2.05
CA LYS A 180 2.63 -0.07 -2.23
C LYS A 180 3.43 -0.92 -3.22
N PRO A 181 3.83 -2.16 -2.86
CA PRO A 181 4.50 -3.06 -3.79
C PRO A 181 3.64 -3.41 -5.00
N ASN A 182 4.16 -3.21 -6.22
CA ASN A 182 3.43 -3.47 -7.47
C ASN A 182 2.92 -4.92 -7.59
N ILE A 183 3.61 -5.87 -6.96
CA ILE A 183 3.20 -7.29 -6.95
C ILE A 183 1.82 -7.51 -6.32
N LEU A 184 1.38 -6.61 -5.42
CA LEU A 184 0.06 -6.68 -4.82
C LEU A 184 -1.06 -6.32 -5.82
N ASP A 185 -0.75 -5.68 -6.96
CA ASP A 185 -1.74 -5.29 -7.97
C ASP A 185 -1.80 -6.23 -9.18
N SER A 186 -0.79 -7.11 -9.32
CA SER A 186 -0.59 -7.97 -10.51
C SER A 186 -1.26 -9.34 -10.45
#